data_AF-R7UQI5-F1
#
_entry.id   AF-R7UQI5-F1
#
_cell.length_a   1.000
_cell.length_b   1.000
_cell.length_c   1.000
_cell.angle_alpha   90.00
_cell.angle_beta   90.00
_cell.angle_gamma   90.00
#
_symmetry.space_group_name_H-M   'P 1'
#
loop_
_entity.id
_entity.type
_entity.pdbx_description
1 polymer ?
#
loop_
_entity_poly.entity_id
_entity_poly.type
_entity_poly.pdbx_seq_one_letter_code
_entity_poly.pdbx_strand_id
1 'polypeptide(L)'
;FIHQGGFARCYELTDVATKKIYAGKIVAKTLLTKPHQREKMTQEINIHRGVNHKHIVGFHGFFEDEDNVYILLELCRRRSLMELHKRRRNITEPECRYFVHQIVSACDF
;
A
#
# COMPACT_ATOMS: atom_id res chain seq x y z
N PHE A 1 3.87 -13.76 2.37
CA PHE A 1 4.35 -12.60 3.16
C PHE A 1 5.09 -11.67 2.20
N ILE A 2 4.62 -10.42 2.07
CA ILE A 2 5.17 -9.45 1.11
C ILE A 2 6.20 -8.56 1.80
N HIS A 3 5.83 -7.97 2.94
CA HIS A 3 6.68 -7.02 3.68
C HIS A 3 6.15 -6.78 5.11
N GLN A 4 6.98 -6.24 6.00
CA GLN A 4 6.57 -5.69 7.30
C GLN A 4 6.80 -4.18 7.29
N GLY A 5 5.72 -3.40 7.31
CA GLY A 5 5.75 -1.97 7.60
C GLY A 5 5.72 -1.71 9.10
N GLY A 6 5.90 -0.46 9.54
CA GLY A 6 6.08 -0.11 10.95
C GLY A 6 5.01 -0.69 11.90
N PHE A 7 3.73 -0.63 11.52
CA PHE A 7 2.61 -1.15 12.32
C PHE A 7 1.85 -2.29 11.64
N ALA A 8 2.26 -2.71 10.43
CA ALA A 8 1.44 -3.54 9.57
C ALA A 8 2.24 -4.64 8.88
N ARG A 9 1.63 -5.81 8.75
CA ARG A 9 2.18 -6.89 7.93
C ARG A 9 1.44 -6.95 6.61
N CYS A 10 2.17 -6.97 5.50
CA CYS A 10 1.61 -7.03 4.16
C CYS A 10 1.64 -8.47 3.65
N TYR A 11 0.50 -8.98 3.21
CA TYR A 11 0.34 -10.31 2.64
C TYR A 11 -0.31 -10.23 1.26
N GLU A 12 -0.15 -11.29 0.48
CA GLU A 12 -0.93 -11.47 -0.73
C GLU A 12 -2.26 -12.09 -0.31
N LEU A 13 -3.37 -11.48 -0.69
CA LEU A 13 -4.72 -11.95 -0.40
C LEU A 13 -5.40 -12.33 -1.69
N THR A 14 -6.05 -13.49 -1.71
CA THR A 14 -6.83 -13.94 -2.86
C THR A 14 -8.30 -13.96 -2.47
N ASP A 15 -9.11 -13.23 -3.22
CA ASP A 15 -10.57 -13.35 -3.14
C ASP A 15 -10.96 -14.74 -3.67
N VAL A 16 -11.63 -15.53 -2.82
CA VAL A 16 -11.98 -16.92 -3.12
C VAL A 16 -13.00 -17.02 -4.26
N ALA A 17 -13.93 -16.05 -4.34
CA ALA A 17 -15.00 -16.03 -5.34
C ALA A 17 -14.49 -15.53 -6.69
N THR A 18 -13.74 -14.42 -6.70
CA THR A 18 -13.30 -13.78 -7.95
C THR A 18 -11.93 -14.25 -8.44
N LYS A 19 -11.15 -14.94 -7.59
CA LYS A 19 -9.73 -15.28 -7.79
C LYS A 19 -8.82 -14.08 -8.00
N LYS A 20 -9.31 -12.86 -7.74
CA LYS A 20 -8.51 -11.65 -7.83
C LYS A 20 -7.55 -11.57 -6.65
N ILE A 21 -6.33 -11.12 -6.93
CA ILE A 21 -5.24 -11.06 -5.98
C ILE A 21 -4.98 -9.60 -5.59
N TYR A 22 -4.81 -9.36 -4.29
CA TYR A 22 -4.61 -8.06 -3.66
C TYR A 22 -3.39 -8.06 -2.73
N ALA A 23 -2.88 -6.88 -2.42
CA ALA A 23 -1.99 -6.68 -1.29
C ALA A 23 -2.84 -6.35 -0.05
N GLY A 24 -2.83 -7.23 0.94
CA GLY A 24 -3.50 -7.03 2.23
C GLY A 24 -2.56 -6.43 3.26
N LYS A 25 -2.82 -5.19 3.69
CA LYS A 25 -2.17 -4.58 4.85
C LYS A 25 -2.96 -4.95 6.11
N ILE A 26 -2.36 -5.76 6.98
CA ILE A 26 -2.99 -6.28 8.20
C ILE A 26 -2.41 -5.53 9.41
N VAL A 27 -3.28 -4.92 10.21
CA VAL A 27 -2.94 -4.15 11.40
C VAL A 27 -3.64 -4.77 12.61
N ALA A 28 -2.87 -5.25 13.58
CA ALA A 28 -3.45 -5.82 14.80
C ALA A 28 -4.11 -4.71 15.63
N LYS A 29 -5.34 -4.94 16.11
CA LYS A 29 -6.10 -4.01 16.96
C LYS A 29 -5.40 -3.74 18.29
N THR A 30 -4.56 -4.66 18.76
CA THR A 30 -3.66 -4.47 19.92
C THR A 30 -2.63 -3.36 19.72
N LEU A 31 -2.29 -3.00 18.48
CA LEU A 31 -1.43 -1.85 18.14
C LEU A 31 -2.22 -0.53 18.04
N LEU A 32 -3.55 -0.59 18.12
CA LEU A 32 -4.48 0.54 17.98
C LEU A 32 -5.17 0.86 19.32
N THR A 33 -4.45 0.69 20.43
CA THR A 33 -5.00 0.90 21.79
C THR A 33 -5.16 2.39 22.12
N LYS A 34 -4.30 3.26 21.57
CA LYS A 34 -4.38 4.70 21.81
C LYS A 34 -5.32 5.38 20.81
N PRO A 35 -6.16 6.35 21.23
CA PRO A 35 -7.07 7.07 20.34
C PRO A 35 -6.39 7.64 19.09
N HIS A 36 -5.23 8.29 19.25
CA HIS A 36 -4.43 8.83 18.14
C HIS A 36 -4.02 7.78 17.08
N GLN A 37 -3.77 6.54 17.49
CA GLN A 37 -3.43 5.46 16.55
C GLN A 37 -4.64 5.05 15.71
N ARG A 38 -5.82 4.99 16.34
CA ARG A 38 -7.10 4.72 15.65
C ARG A 38 -7.43 5.85 14.68
N GLU A 39 -7.27 7.10 15.11
CA GLU A 39 -7.49 8.27 14.25
C GLU A 39 -6.59 8.24 13.02
N LYS A 40 -5.29 7.95 13.19
CA LYS A 40 -4.35 7.79 12.07
C LYS A 40 -4.79 6.70 11.09
N MET A 41 -5.26 5.55 11.60
CA MET A 41 -5.74 4.45 10.76
C MET A 41 -6.99 4.86 9.98
N THR A 42 -7.96 5.49 10.64
CA THR A 42 -9.18 5.99 10.00
C THR A 42 -8.88 7.07 8.95
N GLN A 43 -7.95 7.99 9.24
CA GLN A 43 -7.48 8.99 8.28
C GLN A 43 -6.83 8.34 7.06
N GLU A 44 -5.97 7.34 7.26
CA GLU A 44 -5.33 6.61 6.15
C GLU A 44 -6.38 5.98 5.22
N ILE A 45 -7.38 5.29 5.79
CA ILE A 45 -8.48 4.68 5.02
C ILE A 45 -9.28 5.74 4.27
N ASN A 46 -9.68 6.82 4.95
CA ASN A 46 -10.55 7.85 4.38
C ASN A 46 -9.89 8.59 3.22
N ILE A 47 -8.62 8.98 3.39
CA ILE A 47 -7.86 9.66 2.34
C ILE A 47 -7.68 8.70 1.16
N HIS A 48 -7.21 7.48 1.40
CA HIS A 48 -6.83 6.57 0.31
C HIS A 48 -8.05 6.08 -0.49
N ARG A 49 -9.19 5.87 0.16
CA ARG A 49 -10.46 5.53 -0.51
C ARG A 49 -10.93 6.62 -1.48
N GLY A 50 -10.61 7.89 -1.21
CA GLY A 50 -11.01 9.02 -2.05
C GLY A 50 -10.15 9.22 -3.30
N VAL A 51 -9.04 8.50 -3.42
CA VAL A 51 -8.06 8.70 -4.49
C VAL A 51 -8.15 7.59 -5.53
N ASN A 52 -8.24 7.98 -6.80
CA ASN A 52 -8.25 7.05 -7.93
C ASN A 52 -7.40 7.63 -9.07
N HIS A 53 -6.14 7.23 -9.11
CA HIS A 53 -5.18 7.71 -10.11
C HIS A 53 -4.22 6.60 -10.51
N LYS A 54 -3.84 6.54 -11.80
CA LYS A 54 -2.99 5.48 -12.37
C LYS A 54 -1.64 5.31 -11.66
N HIS A 55 -1.11 6.39 -11.09
CA HIS A 55 0.20 6.41 -10.43
C HIS A 55 0.10 6.41 -8.90
N ILE A 56 -1.09 6.18 -8.35
CA ILE A 56 -1.33 5.99 -6.92
C ILE A 56 -1.86 4.57 -6.73
N VAL A 57 -1.36 3.86 -5.71
CA VAL A 57 -1.77 2.49 -5.39
C VAL A 57 -3.30 2.45 -5.24
N GLY A 58 -3.97 1.55 -5.95
CA GLY A 58 -5.43 1.43 -5.85
C GLY A 58 -5.90 0.97 -4.48
N PHE A 59 -6.94 1.63 -3.94
CA PHE A 59 -7.67 1.18 -2.75
C PHE A 59 -8.87 0.34 -3.17
N HIS A 60 -8.96 -0.91 -2.70
CA HIS A 60 -10.03 -1.84 -3.07
C HIS A 60 -11.08 -2.05 -1.99
N GLY A 61 -10.75 -1.80 -0.72
CA GLY A 61 -11.67 -1.98 0.39
C GLY A 61 -10.95 -2.15 1.71
N PHE A 62 -11.72 -2.25 2.79
CA PHE A 62 -11.22 -2.64 4.09
C PHE A 62 -12.28 -3.42 4.85
N PHE A 63 -11.85 -4.23 5.81
CA PHE A 63 -12.71 -4.96 6.73
C PHE A 63 -11.95 -5.25 8.02
N GLU A 64 -12.64 -5.72 9.06
CA GLU A 64 -12.02 -6.09 10.33
C GLU A 64 -12.65 -7.35 10.91
N ASP A 65 -11.86 -8.08 11.68
CA ASP A 65 -12.31 -9.16 12.55
C ASP A 65 -12.06 -8.79 14.03
N GLU A 66 -12.15 -9.74 14.96
CA GLU A 66 -11.94 -9.48 16.39
C GLU A 66 -10.54 -8.94 16.71
N ASP A 67 -9.53 -9.33 15.94
CA ASP A 67 -8.12 -9.12 16.26
C ASP A 67 -7.42 -8.11 15.35
N ASN A 68 -7.89 -7.94 14.10
CA ASN A 68 -7.16 -7.24 13.05
C ASN A 68 -8.07 -6.36 12.19
N VAL A 69 -7.46 -5.32 11.63
CA VAL A 69 -8.00 -4.50 10.54
C VAL A 69 -7.23 -4.85 9.26
N TYR A 70 -7.97 -5.07 8.18
CA TYR A 70 -7.46 -5.47 6.88
C TYR A 70 -7.76 -4.37 5.86
N ILE A 71 -6.71 -3.85 5.22
CA ILE A 71 -6.85 -2.92 4.08
C ILE A 71 -6.44 -3.66 2.81
N LEU A 72 -7.36 -3.71 1.84
CA LEU A 72 -7.14 -4.30 0.51
C LEU A 72 -6.62 -3.25 -0.46
N LEU A 73 -5.39 -3.46 -0.94
CA LEU A 73 -4.68 -2.56 -1.85
C LEU A 73 -4.31 -3.28 -3.16
N GLU A 74 -3.99 -2.50 -4.18
CA GLU A 74 -3.44 -3.00 -5.44
C GLU A 74 -2.13 -3.77 -5.21
N LEU A 75 -1.98 -4.91 -5.88
CA LEU A 75 -0.77 -5.72 -5.80
C LEU A 75 0.32 -5.24 -6.76
N CYS A 76 1.33 -4.57 -6.22
CA CYS A 76 2.52 -4.16 -6.96
C CYS A 76 3.60 -5.26 -7.00
N ARG A 77 3.53 -6.17 -8.01
CA ARG A 77 4.42 -7.36 -8.11
C ARG A 77 5.92 -7.04 -8.26
N ARG A 78 6.27 -5.86 -8.77
CA ARG A 78 7.67 -5.49 -9.06
C ARG A 78 8.41 -4.80 -7.92
N ARG A 79 7.86 -4.83 -6.69
CA ARG A 79 8.42 -4.21 -5.47
C ARG A 79 8.60 -2.68 -5.64
N SER A 80 9.30 -2.05 -4.71
CA SER A 80 9.50 -0.60 -4.66
C SER A 80 10.76 -0.13 -5.39
N LEU A 81 10.85 1.19 -5.62
CA LEU A 81 12.07 1.83 -6.14
C LEU A 81 13.26 1.70 -5.18
N MET A 82 13.02 1.57 -3.88
CA MET A 82 14.08 1.29 -2.90
C MET A 82 14.77 -0.04 -3.20
N GLU A 83 14.00 -1.08 -3.57
CA GLU A 83 14.55 -2.39 -3.92
C GLU A 83 15.29 -2.35 -5.26
N LEU A 84 14.80 -1.56 -6.21
CA LEU A 84 15.50 -1.33 -7.47
C LEU A 84 16.87 -0.67 -7.22
N HIS A 85 16.89 0.39 -6.40
CA HIS A 85 18.11 1.10 -6.03
C HIS A 85 19.10 0.20 -5.28
N LYS A 86 18.64 -0.61 -4.32
CA LYS A 86 19.51 -1.58 -3.62
C LYS A 86 20.17 -2.60 -4.56
N ARG A 87 19.48 -3.02 -5.62
CA ARG A 87 20.00 -4.02 -6.58
C ARG A 87 20.94 -3.41 -7.62
N ARG A 88 20.63 -2.23 -8.13
CA ARG A 88 21.35 -1.63 -9.26
C ARG A 88 22.34 -0.54 -8.86
N ARG A 89 22.21 0.01 -7.65
CA ARG A 89 22.96 1.13 -7.09
C ARG A 89 22.73 2.46 -7.83
N ASN A 90 22.81 2.45 -9.15
CA ASN A 90 22.59 3.62 -10.00
C ASN A 90 21.45 3.34 -10.99
N ILE A 91 20.68 4.39 -11.29
CA ILE A 91 19.68 4.41 -12.37
C ILE A 91 20.13 5.42 -13.43
N THR A 92 19.87 5.12 -14.69
CA THR A 92 20.23 6.02 -15.78
C THR A 92 19.28 7.23 -15.82
N GLU A 93 19.72 8.33 -16.43
CA GLU A 93 18.88 9.53 -16.56
C GLU A 93 17.52 9.25 -17.24
N PRO A 94 17.43 8.46 -18.34
CA PRO A 94 16.15 8.13 -18.94
C PRO A 94 15.21 7.35 -18.00
N GLU A 95 15.75 6.43 -17.20
CA GLU A 95 14.97 5.69 -16.21
C GLU A 95 14.48 6.60 -15.08
N CYS A 96 15.35 7.51 -14.62
CA CYS A 96 14.99 8.51 -13.62
C CYS A 96 13.84 9.39 -14.13
N ARG A 97 13.95 9.91 -15.36
CA ARG A 97 12.89 10.70 -16.02
C ARG A 97 11.56 9.95 -16.07
N TYR A 98 11.59 8.66 -16.39
CA TYR A 98 10.40 7.81 -16.43
C TYR A 98 9.73 7.71 -15.05
N PHE A 99 10.48 7.43 -13.98
CA PHE A 99 9.90 7.32 -12.64
C PHE A 99 9.44 8.67 -12.07
N VAL A 100 10.23 9.72 -12.26
CA VAL A 100 9.89 11.07 -11.78
C VAL A 100 8.62 11.59 -12.44
N HIS A 101 8.43 11.37 -13.75
CA HIS A 101 7.18 11.74 -14.43
C HIS A 101 5.96 11.09 -13.77
N GLN A 102 6.05 9.80 -13.40
CA GLN A 102 4.95 9.09 -12.73
C GLN A 102 4.68 9.62 -11.32
N ILE A 103 5.75 9.92 -10.57
CA ILE A 103 5.65 10.48 -9.22
C ILE A 103 5.00 11.86 -9.27
N VAL A 104 5.47 12.75 -10.15
CA VAL A 104 4.91 14.10 -10.30
C VAL A 104 3.45 14.03 -10.73
N SER A 105 3.12 13.18 -11.70
CA SER A 105 1.73 12.97 -12.13
C SER A 105 0.84 12.47 -10.98
N ALA A 106 1.37 11.69 -10.05
CA ALA A 106 0.62 11.27 -8.85
C ALA A 106 0.46 12.40 -7.83
N CYS A 107 1.46 13.25 -7.64
CA CYS A 107 1.43 14.34 -6.67
C CYS A 107 0.62 15.57 -7.12
N ASP A 108 0.38 15.71 -8.42
CA ASP A 108 -0.42 16.79 -9.01
C ASP A 108 -1.94 16.52 -8.97
N PHE A 109 -2.34 15.27 -8.73
CA PHE A 109 -3.73 14.85 -8.56
C PHE A 109 -4.34 15.38 -7.26
#